data_AF-A0A6A1VWI8-F1
#
_entry.id   AF-A0A6A1VWI8-F1
#
_cell.length_a   1.000
_cell.length_b   1.000
_cell.length_c   1.000
_cell.angle_alpha   90.00
_cell.angle_beta   90.00
_cell.angle_gamma   90.00
#
_symmetry.space_group_name_H-M   'P 1'
#
loop_
_entity.id
_entity.type
_entity.pdbx_description
1 polymer ?
#
loop_
_entity_poly.entity_id
_entity_poly.type
_entity_poly.pdbx_seq_one_letter_code
_entity_poly.pdbx_strand_id
1 'polypeptide(L)'
;MKSDTTIASILLVVSLCLHGLFHASSASSLTEGNQDFEGSVARTLKQELEHAHEVHCSRERSRAAWKVIEEYLMPFVEREGFQISSKCRLHPDNDLFRDQEQHKIHMDINEWQCGYCKKSFRAEKFLDQHFDNRHYNLLNVYMTNSEFIQSHSKCLADLCGAVHCDVMMDTKSRKSKCNPAAAARNRHLCESLADSCFPVHQGPSASRLHELFLRQFCDAHTCSGKRKPFPKGGRVGFALLLQ
;
A
#
# COMPACT_ATOMS: atom_id res chain seq x y z
N MET A 1 3.05 67.62 -9.20
CA MET A 1 1.71 67.48 -8.62
C MET A 1 0.84 66.74 -9.62
N LYS A 2 0.31 65.59 -9.19
CA LYS A 2 -0.86 64.84 -9.68
C LYS A 2 -1.01 64.67 -11.20
N SER A 3 -0.72 63.45 -11.63
CA SER A 3 -1.16 62.83 -12.87
C SER A 3 -2.68 62.62 -12.85
N ASP A 4 -3.40 63.48 -13.55
CA ASP A 4 -4.73 63.21 -14.07
C ASP A 4 -4.64 62.26 -15.28
N THR A 5 -5.81 61.82 -15.78
CA THR A 5 -6.03 61.26 -17.14
C THR A 5 -6.04 59.74 -17.35
N THR A 6 -6.49 58.93 -16.38
CA THR A 6 -6.81 57.50 -16.67
C THR A 6 -8.16 57.00 -16.14
N ILE A 7 -8.89 57.78 -15.34
CA ILE A 7 -10.15 57.33 -14.71
C ILE A 7 -11.39 57.71 -15.54
N ALA A 8 -11.27 58.63 -16.51
CA ALA A 8 -12.41 59.09 -17.30
C ALA A 8 -12.83 58.16 -18.46
N SER A 9 -12.00 57.20 -18.87
CA SER A 9 -12.28 56.34 -20.02
C SER A 9 -12.99 55.02 -19.68
N ILE A 10 -13.16 54.68 -18.41
CA ILE A 10 -13.80 53.41 -17.99
C ILE A 10 -15.29 53.60 -17.65
N LEU A 11 -15.72 54.83 -17.32
CA LEU A 11 -17.11 55.15 -16.99
C LEU A 11 -18.05 55.30 -18.21
N LEU A 12 -17.52 55.39 -19.43
CA LEU A 12 -18.31 55.52 -20.66
C LEU A 12 -18.80 54.18 -21.23
N VAL A 13 -18.28 53.04 -20.75
CA VAL A 13 -18.65 51.70 -21.26
C VAL A 13 -19.75 51.04 -20.43
N VAL A 14 -19.95 51.46 -19.16
CA VAL A 14 -20.93 50.82 -18.25
C VAL A 14 -22.34 51.42 -18.37
N SER A 15 -22.50 52.61 -18.96
CA SER A 15 -23.82 53.27 -19.10
C SER A 15 -24.61 52.85 -20.36
N LEU A 16 -23.98 52.16 -21.32
CA LEU A 16 -24.64 51.65 -22.52
C LEU A 16 -25.36 50.31 -22.32
N CYS A 17 -25.39 49.78 -21.10
CA CYS A 17 -26.23 48.63 -20.75
C CYS A 17 -27.72 48.94 -20.57
N LEU A 18 -28.19 50.20 -20.68
CA LEU A 18 -29.51 50.52 -20.10
C LEU A 18 -30.67 50.92 -21.02
N HIS A 19 -30.53 51.17 -22.33
CA HIS A 19 -31.69 51.60 -23.14
C HIS A 19 -31.91 50.89 -24.50
N GLY A 20 -31.29 49.73 -24.73
CA GLY A 20 -31.17 49.20 -26.09
C GLY A 20 -32.20 48.20 -26.61
N LEU A 21 -32.82 47.35 -25.78
CA LEU A 21 -33.68 46.25 -26.27
C LEU A 21 -34.85 46.00 -25.32
N PHE A 22 -35.77 46.95 -25.27
CA PHE A 22 -37.13 46.76 -24.73
C PHE A 22 -38.14 46.89 -25.89
N HIS A 23 -39.06 45.92 -25.95
CA HIS A 23 -40.27 45.75 -26.79
C HIS A 23 -40.07 45.20 -28.23
N ALA A 24 -40.72 44.10 -28.65
CA ALA A 24 -42.07 43.63 -28.32
C ALA A 24 -42.26 42.08 -28.29
N SER A 25 -42.85 41.57 -27.18
CA SER A 25 -44.09 40.78 -27.00
C SER A 25 -44.67 39.93 -28.17
N SER A 26 -45.27 38.73 -28.05
CA SER A 26 -45.78 37.88 -26.94
C SER A 26 -46.16 36.47 -27.45
N ALA A 27 -46.02 35.41 -26.63
CA ALA A 27 -47.03 34.35 -26.43
C ALA A 27 -46.64 33.40 -25.26
N SER A 28 -47.61 33.16 -24.36
CA SER A 28 -47.66 32.32 -23.15
C SER A 28 -47.42 30.81 -23.45
N SER A 29 -47.16 29.84 -22.56
CA SER A 29 -47.57 29.61 -21.16
C SER A 29 -46.85 28.40 -20.52
N LEU A 30 -46.68 28.45 -19.18
CA LEU A 30 -46.65 27.37 -18.16
C LEU A 30 -45.42 26.46 -17.98
N THR A 31 -45.03 26.39 -16.71
CA THR A 31 -43.97 25.69 -16.00
C THR A 31 -44.28 24.21 -15.73
N GLU A 32 -43.27 23.32 -15.76
CA GLU A 32 -43.02 22.34 -14.69
C GLU A 32 -41.60 21.74 -14.77
N GLY A 33 -41.02 21.47 -13.61
CA GLY A 33 -39.58 21.48 -13.36
C GLY A 33 -38.78 20.28 -13.83
N ASN A 34 -37.47 20.49 -14.01
CA ASN A 34 -36.47 19.45 -14.21
C ASN A 34 -35.25 19.76 -13.32
N GLN A 35 -35.38 19.47 -12.03
CA GLN A 35 -34.34 19.64 -10.99
C GLN A 35 -33.63 18.31 -10.63
N ASP A 36 -33.57 17.34 -11.54
CA ASP A 36 -33.07 15.98 -11.20
C ASP A 36 -31.72 15.59 -11.84
N PHE A 37 -31.06 16.47 -12.60
CA PHE A 37 -29.83 16.09 -13.33
C PHE A 37 -28.51 16.49 -12.64
N GLU A 38 -28.46 17.61 -11.91
CA GLU A 38 -27.24 18.07 -11.22
C GLU A 38 -26.91 17.26 -9.96
N GLY A 39 -27.91 16.69 -9.29
CA GLY A 39 -27.72 15.88 -8.11
C GLY A 39 -27.07 14.51 -8.38
N SER A 40 -27.17 14.01 -9.61
CA SER A 40 -26.65 12.69 -10.00
C SER A 40 -25.14 12.74 -10.26
N VAL A 41 -24.67 13.73 -11.03
CA VAL A 41 -23.24 13.92 -11.35
C VAL A 41 -22.44 14.32 -10.11
N ALA A 42 -22.99 15.17 -9.24
CA ALA A 42 -22.35 15.53 -7.98
C ALA A 42 -22.24 14.34 -7.01
N ARG A 43 -23.24 13.44 -7.00
CA ARG A 43 -23.19 12.18 -6.23
C ARG A 43 -22.18 11.20 -6.80
N THR A 44 -22.10 11.04 -8.12
CA THR A 44 -21.12 10.18 -8.78
C THR A 44 -19.69 10.68 -8.59
N LEU A 45 -19.42 11.98 -8.70
CA LEU A 45 -18.09 12.57 -8.47
C LEU A 45 -17.68 12.50 -6.99
N LYS A 46 -18.62 12.69 -6.06
CA LYS A 46 -18.37 12.49 -4.63
C LYS A 46 -18.09 11.02 -4.31
N GLN A 47 -18.80 10.10 -4.95
CA GLN A 47 -18.61 8.67 -4.80
C GLN A 47 -17.28 8.21 -5.42
N GLU A 48 -16.87 8.73 -6.59
CA GLU A 48 -15.55 8.47 -7.18
C GLU A 48 -14.39 9.06 -6.34
N LEU A 49 -14.58 10.22 -5.69
CA LEU A 49 -13.59 10.81 -4.79
C LEU A 49 -13.49 10.08 -3.44
N GLU A 50 -14.62 9.58 -2.91
CA GLU A 50 -14.69 8.77 -1.68
C GLU A 50 -14.22 7.32 -1.90
N HIS A 51 -14.38 6.75 -3.11
CA HIS A 51 -13.89 5.40 -3.46
C HIS A 51 -12.43 5.40 -3.96
N ALA A 52 -11.86 6.55 -4.32
CA ALA A 52 -10.47 6.65 -4.76
C ALA A 52 -9.42 6.36 -3.66
N HIS A 53 -9.85 6.21 -2.40
CA HIS A 53 -8.97 6.02 -1.25
C HIS A 53 -9.13 4.67 -0.56
N GLU A 54 -9.75 3.67 -1.19
CA GLU A 54 -9.79 2.33 -0.61
C GLU A 54 -8.47 1.59 -0.87
N VAL A 55 -7.68 1.40 0.18
CA VAL A 55 -6.48 0.57 0.13
C VAL A 55 -6.88 -0.90 0.01
N HIS A 56 -6.75 -1.48 -1.18
CA HIS A 56 -6.94 -2.91 -1.41
C HIS A 56 -5.69 -3.71 -1.00
N CYS A 57 -5.39 -3.75 0.29
CA CYS A 57 -4.28 -4.54 0.83
C CYS A 57 -4.75 -5.48 1.94
N SER A 58 -4.52 -6.79 1.78
CA SER A 58 -4.86 -7.77 2.81
C SER A 58 -3.86 -7.68 3.98
N ARG A 59 -4.31 -7.14 5.12
CA ARG A 59 -3.49 -6.99 6.34
C ARG A 59 -2.90 -8.31 6.83
N GLU A 60 -3.71 -9.36 6.93
CA GLU A 60 -3.27 -10.69 7.39
C GLU A 60 -2.16 -11.26 6.49
N ARG A 61 -2.34 -11.19 5.16
CA ARG A 61 -1.31 -11.62 4.20
C ARG A 61 -0.06 -10.74 4.28
N SER A 62 -0.20 -9.43 4.46
CA SER A 62 0.93 -8.51 4.66
C SER A 62 1.74 -8.86 5.91
N ARG A 63 1.06 -9.13 7.03
CA ARG A 63 1.67 -9.61 8.29
C ARG A 63 2.42 -10.92 8.08
N ALA A 64 1.83 -11.87 7.36
CA ALA A 64 2.47 -13.14 7.04
C ALA A 64 3.72 -12.94 6.15
N ALA A 65 3.65 -12.05 5.16
CA ALA A 65 4.78 -11.69 4.31
C ALA A 65 5.94 -11.11 5.14
N TRP A 66 5.61 -10.17 6.03
CA TRP A 66 6.60 -9.58 6.90
C TRP A 66 7.23 -10.63 7.81
N LYS A 67 6.44 -11.50 8.44
CA LYS A 67 6.96 -12.55 9.32
C LYS A 67 7.93 -13.49 8.60
N VAL A 68 7.66 -13.81 7.32
CA VAL A 68 8.62 -14.55 6.50
C VAL A 68 9.93 -13.77 6.32
N ILE A 69 9.86 -12.50 5.93
CA ILE A 69 11.02 -11.63 5.70
C ILE A 69 11.83 -11.50 7.00
N GLU A 70 11.12 -11.17 8.07
CA GLU A 70 11.32 -11.48 9.49
C GLU A 70 12.33 -12.59 9.77
N GLU A 71 11.83 -13.82 9.65
CA GLU A 71 12.50 -15.01 10.15
C GLU A 71 13.59 -15.54 9.19
N TYR A 72 13.44 -15.32 7.88
CA TYR A 72 14.22 -16.01 6.85
C TYR A 72 15.16 -15.10 6.04
N LEU A 73 15.00 -13.77 6.10
CA LEU A 73 15.84 -12.81 5.37
C LEU A 73 16.61 -11.87 6.28
N MET A 74 15.91 -11.13 7.15
CA MET A 74 16.51 -10.07 7.98
C MET A 74 17.74 -10.53 8.78
N PRO A 75 17.78 -11.75 9.36
CA PRO A 75 18.95 -12.16 10.12
C PRO A 75 20.21 -12.32 9.27
N PHE A 76 20.08 -12.55 7.96
CA PHE A 76 21.23 -12.59 7.05
C PHE A 76 21.63 -11.17 6.63
N VAL A 77 20.65 -10.30 6.38
CA VAL A 77 20.88 -8.87 6.07
C VAL A 77 21.67 -8.20 7.19
N GLU A 78 21.25 -8.39 8.44
CA GLU A 78 21.91 -7.87 9.63
C GLU A 78 23.34 -8.42 9.80
N ARG A 79 23.53 -9.72 9.57
CA ARG A 79 24.85 -10.37 9.67
C ARG A 79 25.83 -9.81 8.64
N GLU A 80 25.33 -9.53 7.44
CA GLU A 80 26.11 -8.96 6.35
C GLU A 80 26.33 -7.44 6.49
N GLY A 81 25.72 -6.81 7.51
CA GLY A 81 25.76 -5.36 7.71
C GLY A 81 25.13 -4.57 6.57
N PHE A 82 24.27 -5.22 5.77
CA PHE A 82 23.77 -4.65 4.53
C PHE A 82 22.58 -3.72 4.79
N GLN A 83 22.59 -2.55 4.16
CA GLN A 83 21.49 -1.60 4.21
C GLN A 83 20.61 -1.80 2.99
N ILE A 84 19.38 -2.27 3.20
CA ILE A 84 18.40 -2.38 2.12
C ILE A 84 18.07 -0.97 1.62
N SER A 85 18.03 -0.77 0.30
CA SER A 85 17.67 0.53 -0.27
C SER A 85 16.22 0.90 0.07
N SER A 86 15.94 2.18 0.36
CA SER A 86 14.57 2.70 0.50
C SER A 86 13.72 2.53 -0.76
N LYS A 87 14.32 2.22 -1.92
CA LYS A 87 13.61 1.89 -3.17
C LYS A 87 13.16 0.42 -3.23
N CYS A 88 13.73 -0.46 -2.41
CA CYS A 88 13.40 -1.87 -2.39
C CYS A 88 12.03 -2.10 -1.74
N ARG A 89 11.19 -2.96 -2.34
CA ARG A 89 9.85 -3.27 -1.81
C ARG A 89 9.88 -4.04 -0.49
N LEU A 90 11.00 -4.67 -0.14
CA LEU A 90 11.21 -5.37 1.13
C LEU A 90 11.78 -4.46 2.22
N HIS A 91 12.01 -3.18 1.92
CA HIS A 91 12.47 -2.23 2.93
C HIS A 91 11.45 -2.15 4.07
N PRO A 92 11.87 -2.20 5.35
CA PRO A 92 10.94 -2.20 6.49
C PRO A 92 10.00 -0.98 6.49
N ASP A 93 10.51 0.19 6.11
CA ASP A 93 9.75 1.44 6.04
C ASP A 93 8.80 1.53 4.85
N ASN A 94 8.85 0.57 3.91
CA ASN A 94 7.93 0.53 2.78
C ASN A 94 6.72 -0.36 3.05
N ASP A 95 6.65 -1.05 4.19
CA ASP A 95 5.48 -1.84 4.56
C ASP A 95 4.34 -0.92 5.01
N LEU A 96 3.22 -0.99 4.28
CA LEU A 96 2.05 -0.16 4.48
C LEU A 96 1.47 -0.25 5.90
N PHE A 97 1.50 -1.44 6.51
CA PHE A 97 0.92 -1.69 7.83
C PHE A 97 1.95 -1.73 8.96
N ARG A 98 3.24 -1.58 8.65
CA ARG A 98 4.35 -1.76 9.61
C ARG A 98 4.12 -1.03 10.92
N ASP A 99 3.82 0.27 10.86
CA ASP A 99 3.65 1.09 12.04
C ASP A 99 2.50 0.56 12.92
N GLN A 100 1.35 0.27 12.32
CA GLN A 100 0.20 -0.26 13.06
C GLN A 100 0.47 -1.63 13.67
N GLU A 101 1.17 -2.51 12.95
CA GLU A 101 1.55 -3.83 13.47
C GLU A 101 2.52 -3.71 14.66
N GLN A 102 3.46 -2.76 14.65
CA GLN A 102 4.35 -2.46 15.79
C GLN A 102 3.61 -1.85 16.98
N HIS A 103 2.45 -1.23 16.75
CA HIS A 103 1.59 -0.66 17.78
C HIS A 103 0.53 -1.64 18.29
N LYS A 104 0.69 -2.93 18.05
CA LYS A 104 -0.09 -3.96 18.73
C LYS A 104 0.60 -4.42 19.99
N ILE A 105 -0.11 -4.33 21.10
CA ILE A 105 0.40 -4.78 22.39
C ILE A 105 -0.40 -6.02 22.80
N HIS A 106 0.25 -7.17 22.91
CA HIS A 106 -0.36 -8.39 23.41
C HIS A 106 -0.07 -8.50 24.91
N MET A 107 -1.08 -8.22 25.73
CA MET A 107 -0.92 -8.13 27.20
C MET A 107 -1.10 -9.51 27.86
N ASP A 108 -2.10 -10.28 27.41
CA ASP A 108 -2.43 -11.62 27.91
C ASP A 108 -3.13 -12.42 26.78
N ILE A 109 -3.37 -13.72 26.98
CA ILE A 109 -3.92 -14.69 26.00
C ILE A 109 -5.13 -14.13 25.21
N ASN A 110 -6.00 -13.38 25.88
CA ASN A 110 -7.20 -12.80 25.28
C ASN A 110 -7.24 -11.27 25.40
N GLU A 111 -6.11 -10.60 25.60
CA GLU A 111 -6.06 -9.15 25.72
C GLU A 111 -5.05 -8.53 24.77
N TRP A 112 -5.59 -7.85 23.76
CA TRP A 112 -4.86 -7.05 22.79
C TRP A 112 -5.14 -5.59 23.04
N GLN A 113 -4.13 -4.74 23.03
CA GLN A 113 -4.27 -3.31 23.25
C GLN A 113 -3.72 -2.50 22.07
N CYS A 114 -4.47 -1.46 21.70
CA CYS A 114 -4.03 -0.47 20.71
C CYS A 114 -2.93 0.42 21.31
N GLY A 115 -1.76 0.42 20.69
CA GLY A 115 -0.62 1.23 21.10
C GLY A 115 -0.87 2.74 21.05
N TYR A 116 -1.72 3.22 20.14
CA TYR A 116 -2.02 4.65 19.95
C TYR A 116 -3.00 5.22 20.98
N CYS A 117 -4.13 4.55 21.21
CA CYS A 117 -5.21 5.06 22.08
C CYS A 117 -5.50 4.21 23.32
N LYS A 118 -4.71 3.15 23.55
CA LYS A 118 -4.77 2.28 24.73
C LYS A 118 -6.08 1.51 24.94
N LYS A 119 -6.96 1.46 23.93
CA LYS A 119 -8.17 0.60 23.97
C LYS A 119 -7.77 -0.88 23.94
N SER A 120 -8.37 -1.68 24.83
CA SER A 120 -8.22 -3.13 24.88
C SER A 120 -9.30 -3.86 24.06
N PHE A 121 -8.95 -5.04 23.56
CA PHE A 121 -9.74 -5.88 22.68
C PHE A 121 -9.52 -7.34 23.04
N ARG A 122 -10.59 -8.14 22.95
CA ARG A 122 -10.57 -9.58 23.30
C ARG A 122 -9.79 -10.48 22.33
N ALA A 123 -9.42 -9.98 21.16
CA ALA A 123 -8.71 -10.73 20.11
C ALA A 123 -8.09 -9.77 19.08
N GLU A 124 -7.01 -10.20 18.45
CA GLU A 124 -6.26 -9.43 17.45
C GLU A 124 -7.15 -8.90 16.32
N LYS A 125 -8.07 -9.72 15.80
CA LYS A 125 -8.99 -9.32 14.72
C LYS A 125 -9.84 -8.09 15.05
N PHE A 126 -10.19 -7.88 16.32
CA PHE A 126 -10.96 -6.70 16.73
C PHE A 126 -10.07 -5.45 16.83
N LEU A 127 -8.79 -5.64 17.16
CA LEU A 127 -7.80 -4.58 17.11
C LEU A 127 -7.48 -4.20 15.65
N ASP A 128 -7.35 -5.16 14.74
CA ASP A 128 -7.18 -4.93 13.30
C ASP A 128 -8.34 -4.09 12.74
N GLN A 129 -9.57 -4.51 12.99
CA GLN A 129 -10.76 -3.75 12.59
C GLN A 129 -10.80 -2.34 13.20
N HIS A 130 -10.31 -2.18 14.44
CA HIS A 130 -10.18 -0.88 15.06
C HIS A 130 -9.15 0.00 14.35
N PHE A 131 -8.01 -0.54 13.91
CA PHE A 131 -7.06 0.22 13.11
C PHE A 131 -7.67 0.70 11.79
N ASP A 132 -8.37 -0.17 11.08
CA ASP A 132 -9.02 0.16 9.82
C ASP A 132 -10.08 1.28 9.99
N ASN A 133 -10.81 1.28 11.11
CA ASN A 133 -11.89 2.24 11.36
C ASN A 133 -11.44 3.56 11.99
N ARG A 134 -10.38 3.54 12.82
CA ARG A 134 -10.04 4.66 13.73
C ARG A 134 -8.63 5.20 13.54
N HIS A 135 -7.76 4.45 12.89
CA HIS A 135 -6.36 4.81 12.67
C HIS A 135 -5.93 4.64 11.20
N TYR A 136 -6.89 4.65 10.27
CA TYR A 136 -6.62 4.56 8.84
C TYR A 136 -5.64 5.64 8.35
N ASN A 137 -5.75 6.84 8.92
CA ASN A 137 -4.87 7.98 8.62
C ASN A 137 -3.42 7.81 9.13
N LEU A 138 -3.13 6.76 9.91
CA LEU A 138 -1.77 6.42 10.37
C LEU A 138 -1.12 5.32 9.51
N LEU A 139 -1.74 4.94 8.38
CA LEU A 139 -1.06 4.14 7.37
C LEU A 139 0.08 4.96 6.78
N ASN A 140 1.14 4.27 6.32
CA ASN A 140 2.28 4.90 5.68
C ASN A 140 1.98 5.40 4.25
N VAL A 141 0.80 5.97 4.02
CA VAL A 141 0.41 6.56 2.75
C VAL A 141 0.79 8.03 2.81
N TYR A 142 1.84 8.44 2.10
CA TYR A 142 2.03 9.87 1.89
C TYR A 142 1.08 10.33 0.78
N MET A 143 0.35 11.41 1.06
CA MET A 143 -0.29 12.23 0.05
C MET A 143 0.35 13.61 0.12
N THR A 144 0.97 14.04 -0.98
CA THR A 144 1.40 15.44 -1.13
C THR A 144 0.81 16.00 -2.41
N ASN A 145 -0.03 17.04 -2.26
CA ASN A 145 -0.41 18.06 -3.24
C ASN A 145 -0.68 17.60 -4.68
N SER A 146 -1.88 17.05 -4.93
CA SER A 146 -2.51 16.99 -6.27
C SER A 146 -1.66 16.43 -7.42
N GLU A 147 -0.69 15.56 -7.12
CA GLU A 147 0.06 14.83 -8.14
C GLU A 147 0.30 13.42 -7.61
N PHE A 148 -0.16 12.42 -8.36
CA PHE A 148 -0.08 11.00 -8.01
C PHE A 148 1.38 10.55 -8.06
N ILE A 149 2.14 10.84 -6.99
CA ILE A 149 3.51 10.37 -6.83
C ILE A 149 3.46 9.08 -6.01
N GLN A 150 3.89 8.02 -6.68
CA GLN A 150 3.98 6.61 -6.31
C GLN A 150 4.29 6.34 -4.82
N SER A 151 3.25 6.23 -3.98
CA SER A 151 3.33 5.88 -2.54
C SER A 151 4.49 4.89 -2.27
N HIS A 152 5.42 5.29 -1.41
CA HIS A 152 6.58 4.49 -1.01
C HIS A 152 6.10 3.30 -0.16
N SER A 153 4.94 3.43 0.49
CA SER A 153 4.23 2.28 1.02
C SER A 153 3.75 1.35 -0.08
N LYS A 154 4.16 0.09 0.03
CA LYS A 154 3.77 -1.02 -0.80
C LYS A 154 3.03 -2.03 0.06
N CYS A 155 1.97 -2.58 -0.48
CA CYS A 155 1.27 -3.69 0.14
C CYS A 155 2.17 -4.93 0.08
N LEU A 156 2.71 -5.41 1.22
CA LEU A 156 3.54 -6.62 1.22
C LEU A 156 2.73 -7.87 0.85
N ALA A 157 1.39 -7.85 0.99
CA ALA A 157 0.54 -8.95 0.55
C ALA A 157 0.69 -9.25 -0.95
N ASP A 158 1.02 -8.25 -1.77
CA ASP A 158 1.27 -8.42 -3.21
C ASP A 158 2.52 -9.27 -3.48
N LEU A 159 3.44 -9.30 -2.52
CA LEU A 159 4.67 -10.10 -2.60
C LEU A 159 4.48 -11.53 -2.10
N CYS A 160 3.30 -11.86 -1.55
CA CYS A 160 3.11 -13.16 -0.89
C CYS A 160 3.34 -14.37 -1.79
N GLY A 161 3.00 -14.25 -3.07
CA GLY A 161 3.30 -15.28 -4.05
C GLY A 161 4.80 -15.51 -4.20
N ALA A 162 5.61 -14.45 -4.16
CA ALA A 162 7.06 -14.53 -4.31
C ALA A 162 7.77 -15.00 -3.02
N VAL A 163 7.28 -14.58 -1.85
CA VAL A 163 7.91 -14.89 -0.55
C VAL A 163 7.28 -16.07 0.19
N HIS A 164 6.30 -16.78 -0.37
CA HIS A 164 5.65 -17.95 0.24
C HIS A 164 4.92 -17.68 1.57
N CYS A 165 4.17 -16.56 1.69
CA CYS A 165 3.38 -16.25 2.89
C CYS A 165 2.44 -17.37 3.33
N ASP A 166 1.89 -18.11 2.38
CA ASP A 166 0.89 -19.15 2.64
C ASP A 166 1.48 -20.29 3.52
N VAL A 167 2.81 -20.40 3.60
CA VAL A 167 3.52 -21.30 4.54
C VAL A 167 3.34 -20.87 5.99
N MET A 168 3.24 -19.56 6.27
CA MET A 168 3.10 -19.02 7.63
C MET A 168 1.65 -18.90 8.09
N MET A 169 0.68 -18.89 7.17
CA MET A 169 -0.73 -18.64 7.53
C MET A 169 -1.47 -19.90 8.01
N ASP A 170 -0.80 -21.03 8.22
CA ASP A 170 -1.42 -22.33 8.61
C ASP A 170 -2.66 -22.72 7.79
N THR A 171 -2.82 -22.12 6.61
CA THR A 171 -3.83 -22.53 5.65
C THR A 171 -3.38 -23.91 5.24
N LYS A 172 -4.03 -24.95 5.80
CA LYS A 172 -3.89 -26.32 5.36
C LYS A 172 -4.10 -26.27 3.86
N SER A 173 -3.00 -26.23 3.11
CA SER A 173 -3.07 -26.15 1.66
C SER A 173 -3.79 -27.44 1.28
N ARG A 174 -5.09 -27.32 0.97
CA ARG A 174 -5.81 -28.40 0.31
C ARG A 174 -4.97 -28.60 -0.93
N LYS A 175 -4.18 -29.69 -0.96
CA LYS A 175 -3.10 -29.93 -1.93
C LYS A 175 -3.65 -29.66 -3.33
N SER A 176 -3.51 -28.42 -3.77
CA SER A 176 -4.04 -28.00 -5.05
C SER A 176 -3.00 -28.41 -6.07
N LYS A 177 -3.45 -28.88 -7.22
CA LYS A 177 -2.55 -29.22 -8.30
C LYS A 177 -1.71 -27.99 -8.62
N CYS A 178 -0.39 -28.16 -8.69
CA CYS A 178 0.51 -27.06 -9.02
C CYS A 178 0.08 -26.40 -10.34
N ASN A 179 0.03 -25.06 -10.36
CA ASN A 179 -0.21 -24.27 -11.55
C ASN A 179 1.15 -23.77 -12.09
N PRO A 180 1.64 -24.28 -13.24
CA PRO A 180 2.94 -23.89 -13.79
C PRO A 180 3.03 -22.39 -14.10
N ALA A 181 1.94 -21.78 -14.57
CA ALA A 181 1.93 -20.35 -14.87
C ALA A 181 2.02 -19.49 -13.61
N ALA A 182 1.36 -19.91 -12.52
CA ALA A 182 1.48 -19.21 -11.23
C ALA A 182 2.90 -19.36 -10.65
N ALA A 183 3.49 -20.56 -10.70
CA ALA A 183 4.87 -20.79 -10.27
C ALA A 183 5.86 -19.92 -11.07
N ALA A 184 5.73 -19.86 -12.40
CA ALA A 184 6.58 -19.01 -13.24
C ALA A 184 6.44 -17.51 -12.90
N ARG A 185 5.21 -17.01 -12.73
CA ARG A 185 4.98 -15.61 -12.35
C ARG A 185 5.59 -15.27 -10.99
N ASN A 186 5.37 -16.13 -9.99
CA ASN A 186 5.92 -15.93 -8.65
C ASN A 186 7.46 -15.99 -8.65
N ARG A 187 8.05 -16.88 -9.47
CA ARG A 187 9.50 -16.95 -9.68
C ARG A 187 10.05 -15.64 -10.23
N HIS A 188 9.47 -15.11 -11.30
CA HIS A 188 9.93 -13.85 -11.90
C HIS A 188 9.77 -12.67 -10.93
N LEU A 189 8.66 -12.61 -10.19
CA LEU A 189 8.48 -11.59 -9.16
C LEU A 189 9.55 -11.69 -8.08
N CYS A 190 9.89 -12.91 -7.65
CA CYS A 190 10.94 -13.18 -6.67
C CYS A 190 12.34 -12.78 -7.19
N GLU A 191 12.69 -13.15 -8.42
CA GLU A 191 13.96 -12.77 -9.05
C GLU A 191 14.10 -11.25 -9.17
N SER A 192 13.02 -10.57 -9.61
CA SER A 192 12.98 -9.10 -9.68
C SER A 192 13.16 -8.42 -8.30
N LEU A 193 12.67 -9.04 -7.22
CA LEU A 193 12.95 -8.56 -5.86
C LEU A 193 14.44 -8.73 -5.52
N ALA A 194 15.06 -9.87 -5.86
CA ALA A 194 16.49 -10.08 -5.63
C ALA A 194 17.34 -9.04 -6.37
N ASP A 195 17.03 -8.76 -7.64
CA ASP A 195 17.75 -7.78 -8.46
C ASP A 195 17.65 -6.36 -7.91
N SER A 196 16.45 -5.96 -7.46
CA SER A 196 16.18 -4.61 -6.99
C SER A 196 16.62 -4.36 -5.55
N CYS A 197 16.54 -5.38 -4.68
CA CYS A 197 16.86 -5.26 -3.26
C CYS A 197 18.31 -5.63 -2.94
N PHE A 198 18.91 -6.54 -3.70
CA PHE A 198 20.28 -7.03 -3.51
C PHE A 198 21.04 -7.03 -4.85
N PRO A 199 21.26 -5.85 -5.47
CA PRO A 199 21.99 -5.76 -6.73
C PRO A 199 23.46 -6.20 -6.58
N VAL A 200 23.85 -7.25 -7.32
CA VAL A 200 25.17 -7.91 -7.23
C VAL A 200 26.37 -6.97 -7.45
N HIS A 201 26.17 -5.86 -8.17
CA HIS A 201 27.22 -4.87 -8.46
C HIS A 201 27.49 -3.91 -7.28
N GLN A 202 26.67 -3.92 -6.23
CA GLN A 202 26.85 -3.07 -5.04
C GLN A 202 27.78 -3.70 -3.98
N GLY A 203 28.55 -4.71 -4.36
CA GLY A 203 29.64 -5.28 -3.56
C GLY A 203 29.37 -6.70 -3.04
N PRO A 204 30.34 -7.28 -2.30
CA PRO A 204 30.31 -8.69 -1.91
C PRO A 204 29.12 -9.07 -1.03
N SER A 205 28.72 -8.20 -0.08
CA SER A 205 27.57 -8.44 0.80
C SER A 205 26.26 -8.48 0.00
N ALA A 206 26.06 -7.55 -0.94
CA ALA A 206 24.90 -7.55 -1.83
C ALA A 206 24.84 -8.82 -2.68
N SER A 207 25.98 -9.25 -3.24
CA SER A 207 26.07 -10.48 -4.02
C SER A 207 25.73 -11.74 -3.21
N ARG A 208 26.24 -11.87 -1.98
CA ARG A 208 25.89 -12.98 -1.08
C ARG A 208 24.41 -13.00 -0.71
N LEU A 209 23.83 -11.84 -0.41
CA LEU A 209 22.40 -11.72 -0.11
C LEU A 209 21.53 -12.01 -1.32
N HIS A 210 21.97 -11.61 -2.52
CA HIS A 210 21.30 -11.93 -3.77
C HIS A 210 21.22 -13.45 -3.98
N GLU A 211 22.35 -14.15 -3.90
CA GLU A 211 22.38 -15.62 -4.03
C GLU A 211 21.54 -16.28 -2.93
N LEU A 212 21.66 -15.79 -1.69
CA LEU A 212 20.86 -16.30 -0.58
C LEU A 212 19.36 -16.14 -0.86
N PHE A 213 18.93 -14.96 -1.32
CA PHE A 213 17.53 -14.69 -1.60
C PHE A 213 16.98 -15.61 -2.70
N LEU A 214 17.71 -15.77 -3.81
CA LEU A 214 17.32 -16.68 -4.88
C LEU A 214 17.14 -18.13 -4.39
N ARG A 215 18.07 -18.63 -3.58
CA ARG A 215 18.04 -20.01 -3.07
C ARG A 215 17.00 -20.22 -1.97
N GLN A 216 16.80 -19.21 -1.13
CA GLN A 216 15.91 -19.28 0.02
C GLN A 216 14.43 -19.12 -0.39
N PHE A 217 14.16 -18.29 -1.40
CA PHE A 217 12.82 -17.90 -1.82
C PHE A 217 12.48 -18.39 -3.24
N CYS A 218 13.33 -18.11 -4.23
CA CYS A 218 12.93 -18.22 -5.63
C CYS A 218 13.00 -19.65 -6.20
N ASP A 219 13.98 -20.45 -5.79
CA ASP A 219 14.16 -21.82 -6.27
C ASP A 219 12.96 -22.75 -5.99
N ALA A 220 12.19 -22.44 -4.96
CA ALA A 220 10.99 -23.20 -4.58
C ALA A 220 9.79 -22.95 -5.52
N HIS A 221 9.84 -21.93 -6.39
CA HIS A 221 8.80 -21.68 -7.40
C HIS A 221 8.91 -22.65 -8.58
N THR A 222 8.58 -23.92 -8.33
CA THR A 222 8.62 -25.00 -9.31
C THR A 222 7.51 -26.03 -9.02
N CYS A 223 6.95 -26.64 -10.08
CA CYS A 223 6.00 -27.74 -9.93
C CYS A 223 6.67 -29.11 -9.73
N SER A 224 8.00 -29.21 -9.77
CA SER A 224 8.71 -30.48 -9.63
C SER A 224 8.65 -31.07 -8.20
N GLY A 225 8.22 -30.29 -7.20
CA GLY A 225 8.12 -30.71 -5.81
C GLY A 225 9.46 -30.96 -5.10
N LYS A 226 10.58 -30.87 -5.81
CA LYS A 226 11.93 -31.18 -5.29
C LYS A 226 12.51 -30.08 -4.41
N ARG A 227 12.11 -28.83 -4.62
CA ARG A 227 12.63 -27.66 -3.91
C ARG A 227 11.58 -27.20 -2.90
N LYS A 228 11.96 -27.13 -1.62
CA LYS A 228 11.11 -26.58 -0.55
C LYS A 228 11.47 -25.11 -0.33
N PRO A 229 10.51 -24.26 0.02
CA PRO A 229 10.80 -22.92 0.54
C PRO A 229 11.72 -23.01 1.76
N PHE A 230 12.58 -22.01 1.92
CA PHE A 230 13.40 -21.80 3.10
C PHE A 230 14.35 -22.98 3.48
N PRO A 231 15.16 -23.51 2.55
CA PRO A 231 16.03 -24.66 2.80
C PRO A 231 17.08 -24.43 3.90
N LYS A 232 17.48 -23.18 4.18
CA LYS A 232 18.44 -22.85 5.25
C LYS A 232 17.77 -22.64 6.63
N GLY A 233 16.45 -22.82 6.72
CA GLY A 233 15.68 -22.59 7.96
C GLY A 233 15.63 -21.12 8.39
N GLY A 234 14.87 -20.85 9.45
CA GLY A 234 14.81 -19.55 10.15
C GLY A 234 15.64 -19.58 11.44
N ARG A 235 15.99 -18.40 11.99
CA ARG A 235 16.89 -18.30 13.16
C ARG A 235 16.33 -18.80 14.50
N VAL A 236 15.10 -19.29 14.57
CA VAL A 236 14.58 -19.90 15.81
C VAL A 236 15.39 -21.16 16.21
N GLY A 237 16.30 -21.66 15.36
CA GLY A 237 17.22 -22.77 15.66
C GLY A 237 18.74 -22.49 15.59
N PHE A 238 19.21 -21.24 15.47
CA PHE A 238 20.66 -20.97 15.34
C PHE A 238 21.36 -20.54 16.63
N ALA A 239 20.65 -20.45 17.75
CA ALA A 239 21.25 -20.31 19.09
C ALA A 239 21.77 -21.66 19.65
N LEU A 240 21.47 -22.79 19.01
CA LEU A 240 21.84 -24.14 19.45
C LEU A 240 22.86 -24.86 18.53
N LEU A 241 23.37 -24.19 17.49
CA LEU A 241 24.43 -24.73 16.62
C LEU A 241 25.71 -23.89 16.71
N LEU A 242 26.14 -23.68 17.94
CA LEU A 242 27.53 -23.44 18.29
C LEU A 242 27.93 -24.48 19.34
N GLN A 243 28.15 -25.71 18.86
CA GLN A 243 29.13 -26.65 19.41
C GLN A 243 30.28 -26.71 18.42
#